data_AF-A0A2D4KNY8-F1
#
_entry.id   AF-A0A2D4KNY8-F1
#
_cell.length_a   1.000
_cell.length_b   1.000
_cell.length_c   1.000
_cell.angle_alpha   90.00
_cell.angle_beta   90.00
_cell.angle_gamma   90.00
#
_symmetry.space_group_name_H-M   'P 1'
#
loop_
_entity.id
_entity.type
_entity.pdbx_description
1 polymer ?
#
loop_
_entity_poly.entity_id
_entity_poly.type
_entity_poly.pdbx_seq_one_letter_code
_entity_poly.pdbx_strand_id
1 'polypeptide(L)'
;VGVLISLYFCFYRDLAARNCLVGENHVVKVADFGLSRLMTGDTYTAHAGAKFPIKWTAPESLAYNTFSIKSDVWAFGVLLWEIATYGMSPYPGIDLSQVYDLLEKGYRMEQPEGCPPKVYELMRACEYNALIFIL
;
A
#
# COMPACT_ATOMS: atom_id res chain seq x y z
N VAL A 1 23.35 -1.48 1.44
CA VAL A 1 21.89 -1.22 1.55
C VAL A 1 21.03 -2.23 0.78
N GLY A 2 21.55 -2.93 -0.25
CA GLY A 2 20.77 -3.89 -1.05
C GLY A 2 20.84 -5.37 -0.65
N VAL A 3 21.25 -5.72 0.57
CA VAL A 3 21.48 -7.13 0.98
C VAL A 3 20.42 -7.64 1.96
N LEU A 4 19.66 -6.77 2.64
CA LEU A 4 18.74 -7.22 3.70
C LEU A 4 17.39 -7.77 3.20
N ILE A 5 16.96 -7.39 1.98
CA ILE A 5 15.63 -7.74 1.45
C ILE A 5 15.58 -9.19 0.92
N SER A 6 16.74 -9.79 0.61
CA SER A 6 16.77 -11.11 -0.05
C SER A 6 16.63 -12.31 0.89
N LEU A 7 16.63 -12.12 2.22
CA LEU A 7 16.72 -13.25 3.17
C LEU A 7 15.65 -13.25 4.27
N TYR A 8 14.82 -12.22 4.39
CA TYR A 8 13.83 -12.11 5.46
C TYR A 8 12.52 -11.50 4.97
N PHE A 9 11.41 -12.22 5.14
CA PHE A 9 10.05 -11.70 4.98
C PHE A 9 9.82 -10.56 5.99
N CYS A 10 9.45 -9.37 5.51
CA CYS A 10 9.35 -8.16 6.31
C CYS A 10 8.06 -7.42 5.94
N PHE A 11 7.26 -7.02 6.93
CA PHE A 11 6.11 -6.14 6.69
C PHE A 11 6.63 -4.72 6.44
N TYR A 12 6.29 -4.13 5.30
CA TYR A 12 6.85 -2.84 4.90
C TYR A 12 6.14 -1.67 5.60
N ARG A 13 4.80 -1.70 5.65
CA ARG A 13 3.91 -0.76 6.37
C ARG A 13 3.96 0.72 5.95
N ASP A 14 4.84 1.09 5.02
CA ASP A 14 4.93 2.46 4.48
C ASP A 14 5.30 2.49 3.00
N LEU A 15 4.72 1.58 2.20
CA LEU A 15 5.08 1.49 0.79
C LEU A 15 4.37 2.61 0.03
N ALA A 16 5.15 3.58 -0.45
CA ALA A 16 4.65 4.75 -1.15
C ALA A 16 5.72 5.30 -2.11
N ALA A 17 5.32 6.09 -3.11
CA ALA A 17 6.26 6.59 -4.12
C ALA A 17 7.38 7.44 -3.51
N ARG A 18 7.07 8.20 -2.44
CA ARG A 18 8.04 8.96 -1.63
C ARG A 18 9.16 8.10 -1.03
N ASN A 19 8.89 6.81 -0.84
CA ASN A 19 9.77 5.83 -0.23
C ASN A 19 10.44 4.94 -1.30
N CYS A 20 10.34 5.32 -2.59
CA CYS A 20 11.04 4.68 -3.69
C CYS A 20 12.14 5.61 -4.22
N LEU A 21 13.40 5.17 -4.12
CA LEU A 21 14.56 5.89 -4.66
C LEU A 21 14.87 5.40 -6.08
N VAL A 22 15.13 6.33 -6.99
CA VAL A 22 15.54 6.04 -8.37
C VAL A 22 17.05 6.16 -8.47
N GLY A 23 17.72 5.07 -8.87
CA GLY A 23 19.15 5.03 -9.14
C GLY A 23 19.47 5.13 -10.64
N GLU A 24 20.74 4.90 -10.98
CA GLU A 24 21.20 4.81 -12.37
C GLU A 24 20.42 3.72 -13.15
N ASN A 25 20.23 3.94 -14.45
CA ASN A 25 19.50 3.06 -15.37
C ASN A 25 18.03 2.83 -14.98
N HIS A 26 17.37 3.82 -14.37
CA HIS A 26 15.95 3.73 -13.95
C HIS A 26 15.66 2.60 -12.96
N VAL A 27 16.67 2.10 -12.24
CA VAL A 27 16.49 1.09 -11.20
C VAL A 27 15.83 1.74 -9.99
N VAL A 28 14.61 1.31 -9.67
CA VAL A 28 13.88 1.76 -8.48
C VAL A 28 14.20 0.84 -7.30
N LYS A 29 14.56 1.43 -6.15
CA LYS A 29 14.80 0.72 -4.89
C LYS A 29 13.90 1.28 -3.82
N VAL A 30 13.23 0.38 -3.12
CA VAL A 30 12.40 0.71 -1.95
C VAL A 30 13.32 1.11 -0.78
N ALA A 31 12.99 2.19 -0.08
CA ALA A 31 13.78 2.84 0.97
C ALA A 31 12.88 3.41 2.09
N ASP A 32 13.45 3.63 3.27
CA ASP A 32 12.74 3.95 4.52
C ASP A 32 12.03 2.74 5.14
N PHE A 33 12.83 1.94 5.85
CA PHE A 33 12.37 0.78 6.62
C PHE A 33 12.02 1.15 8.07
N GLY A 34 11.83 2.43 8.41
CA GLY A 34 11.60 2.90 9.79
C GLY A 34 10.34 2.30 10.42
N LEU A 35 9.36 1.93 9.58
CA LEU A 35 8.18 1.17 9.97
C LEU A 35 8.29 -0.31 9.62
N SER A 36 9.36 -0.82 9.05
CA SER A 36 9.41 -2.23 8.66
C SER A 36 9.69 -3.14 9.87
N ARG A 37 9.06 -4.33 9.91
CA ARG A 37 9.32 -5.35 10.94
C ARG A 37 9.49 -6.73 10.34
N LEU A 38 10.51 -7.44 10.82
CA LEU A 38 10.73 -8.86 10.58
C LEU A 38 9.47 -9.66 10.92
N MET A 39 9.01 -10.49 9.98
CA MET A 39 7.86 -11.35 10.21
C MET A 39 8.23 -12.46 11.20
N THR A 40 7.53 -12.49 12.33
CA THR A 40 7.56 -13.63 13.28
C THR A 40 6.32 -14.51 13.17
N GLY A 41 5.40 -14.17 12.26
CA GLY A 41 4.11 -14.83 11.99
C GLY A 41 3.41 -14.17 10.80
N ASP A 42 2.22 -14.67 10.44
CA ASP A 42 1.50 -14.24 9.23
C ASP A 42 0.85 -12.85 9.34
N THR A 43 0.63 -12.38 10.57
CA THR A 43 0.02 -11.09 10.87
C THR A 43 0.75 -10.37 12.00
N TYR A 44 0.62 -9.04 12.02
CA TYR A 44 1.12 -8.17 13.07
C TYR A 44 0.04 -7.21 13.53
N THR A 45 -0.27 -7.17 14.82
CA THR A 45 -1.18 -6.18 15.40
C THR A 45 -0.39 -5.04 16.03
N ALA A 46 -0.64 -3.81 15.58
CA ALA A 46 0.00 -2.63 16.11
C ALA A 46 -0.58 -2.23 17.48
N HIS A 47 0.22 -1.51 18.27
CA HIS A 47 -0.22 -0.95 19.54
C HIS A 47 -1.22 0.19 19.33
N ALA A 48 -2.11 0.38 20.30
CA ALA A 48 -3.07 1.49 20.29
C ALA A 48 -2.35 2.84 20.20
N GLY A 49 -2.84 3.72 19.31
CA GLY A 49 -2.26 5.05 19.09
C GLY A 49 -1.11 5.12 18.08
N ALA A 50 -0.75 3.99 17.44
CA ALA A 50 0.17 4.01 16.32
C ALA A 50 -0.39 4.84 15.15
N LYS A 51 0.46 5.65 14.51
CA LYS A 51 0.09 6.50 13.36
C LYS A 51 0.52 5.83 12.07
N PHE A 52 -0.39 5.75 11.10
CA PHE A 52 -0.15 5.11 9.81
C PHE A 52 -0.61 6.02 8.66
N PRO A 53 -0.04 5.86 7.46
CA PRO A 53 -0.41 6.64 6.29
C PRO A 53 -1.79 6.19 5.75
N ILE A 54 -2.87 6.79 6.24
CA ILE A 54 -4.27 6.37 6.00
C ILE A 54 -4.56 6.01 4.54
N LYS A 55 -4.09 6.81 3.57
CA LYS A 55 -4.36 6.59 2.14
C LYS A 55 -3.66 5.38 1.52
N TRP A 56 -2.66 4.79 2.19
CA TRP A 56 -1.95 3.61 1.73
C TRP A 56 -2.29 2.38 2.59
N THR A 57 -3.02 2.57 3.68
CA THR A 57 -3.38 1.52 4.62
C THR A 57 -4.60 0.77 4.13
N ALA A 58 -4.52 -0.57 4.11
CA ALA A 58 -5.62 -1.44 3.75
C ALA A 58 -6.81 -1.30 4.73
N PRO A 59 -8.06 -1.51 4.29
CA PRO A 59 -9.25 -1.31 5.12
C PRO A 59 -9.25 -2.18 6.39
N GLU A 60 -8.79 -3.43 6.31
CA GLU A 60 -8.64 -4.32 7.47
C GLU A 60 -7.58 -3.80 8.45
N SER A 61 -6.52 -3.18 7.95
CA SER A 61 -5.49 -2.57 8.78
C SER A 61 -5.97 -1.28 9.44
N LEU A 62 -6.82 -0.50 8.77
CA LEU A 62 -7.48 0.67 9.35
C LEU A 62 -8.48 0.27 10.46
N ALA A 63 -9.26 -0.80 10.24
CA ALA A 63 -10.27 -1.25 11.18
C ALA A 63 -9.68 -1.93 12.43
N TYR A 64 -8.68 -2.81 12.23
CA TYR A 64 -8.22 -3.74 13.27
C TYR A 64 -6.77 -3.53 13.69
N ASN A 65 -6.10 -2.48 13.19
CA ASN A 65 -4.66 -2.25 13.38
C ASN A 65 -3.80 -3.49 13.07
N THR A 66 -4.28 -4.35 12.16
CA THR A 66 -3.66 -5.64 11.83
C THR A 66 -3.09 -5.59 10.42
N PHE A 67 -1.82 -5.94 10.31
CA PHE A 67 -1.03 -5.87 9.09
C PHE A 67 -0.61 -7.27 8.68
N SER A 68 -0.55 -7.50 7.37
CA SER A 68 -0.12 -8.74 6.76
C SER A 68 0.58 -8.45 5.43
N ILE A 69 1.08 -9.50 4.77
CA ILE A 69 1.59 -9.38 3.40
C ILE A 69 0.50 -8.82 2.48
N LYS A 70 -0.78 -9.12 2.73
CA LYS A 70 -1.90 -8.64 1.92
C LYS A 70 -2.15 -7.15 2.08
N SER A 71 -1.94 -6.60 3.28
CA SER A 71 -1.98 -5.15 3.46
C SER A 71 -0.83 -4.44 2.74
N ASP A 72 0.33 -5.09 2.59
CA ASP A 72 1.41 -4.56 1.73
C ASP A 72 1.07 -4.67 0.23
N VAL A 73 0.37 -5.74 -0.19
CA VAL A 73 -0.16 -5.85 -1.57
C VAL A 73 -1.16 -4.72 -1.86
N TRP A 74 -2.03 -4.36 -0.90
CA TRP A 74 -2.90 -3.19 -1.03
C TRP A 74 -2.10 -1.91 -1.24
N ALA A 75 -1.12 -1.64 -0.37
CA ALA A 75 -0.28 -0.45 -0.48
C ALA A 75 0.47 -0.39 -1.82
N PHE A 76 0.85 -1.54 -2.39
CA PHE A 76 1.41 -1.63 -3.73
C PHE A 76 0.41 -1.21 -4.83
N GLY A 77 -0.87 -1.55 -4.70
CA GLY A 77 -1.92 -1.06 -5.61
C GLY A 77 -2.02 0.47 -5.60
N VAL A 78 -2.01 1.07 -4.41
CA VAL A 78 -2.01 2.53 -4.24
C VAL A 78 -0.73 3.16 -4.82
N LEU A 79 0.43 2.54 -4.61
CA LEU A 79 1.71 2.97 -5.20
C LEU A 79 1.65 2.97 -6.73
N LEU A 80 1.10 1.92 -7.35
CA LEU A 80 0.94 1.86 -8.81
C LEU A 80 0.05 2.99 -9.31
N TRP A 81 -1.00 3.35 -8.57
CA TRP A 81 -1.86 4.49 -8.89
C TRP A 81 -1.09 5.82 -8.81
N GLU A 82 -0.26 6.03 -7.78
CA GLU A 82 0.62 7.20 -7.69
C GLU A 82 1.57 7.28 -8.91
N ILE A 83 2.20 6.16 -9.28
CA ILE A 83 3.12 6.12 -10.42
C ILE A 83 2.40 6.49 -11.72
N ALA A 84 1.21 5.93 -11.94
CA ALA A 84 0.41 6.19 -13.15
C ALA A 84 -0.15 7.62 -13.22
N THR A 85 -0.21 8.32 -12.08
CA THR A 85 -0.64 9.73 -11.99
C THR A 85 0.53 10.69 -11.83
N TYR A 86 1.76 10.23 -12.05
CA TYR A 86 2.98 11.06 -11.89
C TYR A 86 3.12 11.67 -10.49
N GLY A 87 2.72 10.93 -9.45
CA GLY A 87 2.88 11.30 -8.05
C GLY A 87 1.75 12.13 -7.46
N MET A 88 0.55 12.10 -8.06
CA MET A 88 -0.62 12.71 -7.42
C MET A 88 -0.92 12.03 -6.08
N SER A 89 -1.47 12.80 -5.13
CA SER A 89 -1.97 12.22 -3.89
C SER A 89 -3.12 11.25 -4.20
N PRO A 90 -3.09 10.02 -3.63
CA PRO A 90 -4.23 9.10 -3.72
C PRO A 90 -5.51 9.73 -3.17
N TYR A 91 -6.66 9.23 -3.65
CA TYR A 91 -7.99 9.72 -3.29
C TYR A 91 -8.12 11.26 -3.45
N PRO A 92 -7.93 11.80 -4.66
CA PRO A 92 -7.97 13.24 -4.89
C PRO A 92 -9.36 13.80 -4.56
N GLY A 93 -9.40 14.90 -3.81
CA GLY A 93 -10.65 15.55 -3.39
C GLY A 93 -11.41 14.85 -2.26
N ILE A 94 -10.87 13.77 -1.69
CA ILE A 94 -11.46 13.05 -0.56
C ILE A 94 -10.69 13.40 0.72
N ASP A 95 -11.42 13.79 1.77
CA ASP A 95 -10.85 14.03 3.10
C ASP A 95 -10.35 12.74 3.75
N LEU A 96 -9.25 12.82 4.49
CA LEU A 96 -8.63 11.66 5.15
C LEU A 96 -9.60 10.90 6.06
N SER A 97 -10.52 11.60 6.73
CA SER A 97 -11.53 10.99 7.60
C SER A 97 -12.59 10.19 6.86
N GLN A 98 -12.78 10.43 5.56
CA GLN A 98 -13.80 9.77 4.74
C GLN A 98 -13.27 8.56 3.97
N VAL A 99 -11.94 8.41 3.88
CA VAL A 99 -11.31 7.34 3.09
C VAL A 99 -11.79 5.97 3.56
N TYR A 100 -11.78 5.70 4.87
CA TYR A 100 -12.20 4.41 5.41
C TYR A 100 -13.67 4.08 5.04
N ASP A 101 -14.61 5.00 5.31
CA ASP A 101 -16.04 4.79 5.04
C ASP A 101 -16.32 4.52 3.55
N LEU A 102 -15.57 5.16 2.65
CA LEU A 102 -15.68 4.91 1.21
C LEU A 102 -15.14 3.54 0.84
N LEU A 103 -13.96 3.17 1.35
CA LEU A 103 -13.34 1.87 1.09
C LEU A 103 -14.20 0.71 1.58
N GLU A 104 -14.86 0.87 2.73
CA GLU A 104 -15.81 -0.08 3.31
C GLU A 104 -17.05 -0.25 2.43
N LYS A 105 -17.53 0.84 1.80
CA LYS A 105 -18.62 0.81 0.81
C LYS A 105 -18.20 0.26 -0.56
N GLY A 106 -16.94 -0.18 -0.70
CA GLY A 106 -16.42 -0.76 -1.94
C GLY A 106 -15.89 0.25 -2.95
N TYR A 107 -15.79 1.54 -2.60
CA TYR A 107 -15.14 2.53 -3.46
C TYR A 107 -13.68 2.15 -3.71
N ARG A 108 -13.21 2.34 -4.94
CA ARG A 108 -11.81 2.17 -5.36
C ARG A 108 -11.47 3.29 -6.33
N MET A 109 -10.18 3.66 -6.41
CA MET A 109 -9.77 4.76 -7.29
C MET A 109 -10.03 4.39 -8.75
N GLU A 110 -10.44 5.39 -9.53
CA GLU A 110 -10.64 5.24 -10.98
C GLU A 110 -9.31 5.06 -11.70
N GLN A 111 -9.40 4.50 -12.91
CA GLN A 111 -8.25 4.35 -13.79
C GLN A 111 -7.64 5.73 -14.12
N PRO A 112 -6.34 5.95 -13.83
CA PRO A 112 -5.67 7.18 -14.21
C PRO A 112 -5.69 7.42 -15.72
N GLU A 113 -5.75 8.68 -16.13
CA GLU A 113 -5.68 9.07 -17.53
C GLU A 113 -4.36 8.60 -18.16
N GLY A 114 -4.44 7.95 -19.33
CA GLY A 114 -3.26 7.38 -20.01
C GLY A 114 -2.70 6.11 -19.38
N CYS A 115 -3.26 5.60 -18.28
CA CYS A 115 -2.85 4.33 -17.69
C CYS A 115 -3.29 3.14 -18.57
N PRO A 116 -2.39 2.22 -18.97
CA PRO A 116 -2.78 1.05 -19.75
C PRO A 116 -3.76 0.14 -18.99
N PRO A 117 -4.80 -0.44 -19.63
CA PRO A 117 -5.80 -1.27 -18.97
C PRO A 117 -5.23 -2.42 -18.13
N LYS A 118 -4.19 -3.10 -18.63
CA LYS A 118 -3.52 -4.19 -17.90
C LYS A 118 -2.87 -3.74 -16.58
N VAL A 119 -2.37 -2.51 -16.53
CA VAL A 119 -1.78 -1.95 -15.31
C VAL A 119 -2.89 -1.63 -14.32
N TYR A 120 -4.00 -1.06 -14.78
CA TYR A 120 -5.16 -0.82 -13.93
C TYR A 120 -5.80 -2.11 -13.41
N GLU A 121 -5.91 -3.16 -14.24
CA GLU A 121 -6.33 -4.50 -13.80
C GLU A 121 -5.45 -5.02 -12.67
N LEU A 122 -4.13 -4.82 -12.75
CA LEU A 122 -3.19 -5.18 -11.68
C LEU A 122 -3.43 -4.35 -10.41
N MET A 123 -3.61 -3.02 -10.53
CA MET A 123 -3.96 -2.16 -9.38
C MET A 123 -5.21 -2.67 -8.66
N ARG A 124 -6.25 -2.97 -9.43
CA ARG A 124 -7.51 -3.50 -8.93
C ARG A 124 -7.31 -4.86 -8.28
N ALA A 125 -6.55 -5.76 -8.92
CA ALA A 125 -6.24 -7.06 -8.34
C ALA A 125 -5.56 -6.93 -6.97
N CYS A 126 -4.68 -5.94 -6.77
CA CYS A 126 -4.08 -5.66 -5.48
C CYS A 126 -5.11 -5.25 -4.42
N GLU A 127 -6.03 -4.36 -4.78
CA GLU A 127 -7.06 -3.83 -3.88
C GLU A 127 -8.23 -4.81 -3.59
N TYR A 128 -8.48 -5.79 -4.46
CA TYR A 128 -9.51 -6.81 -4.25
C TYR A 128 -8.97 -8.09 -3.60
N ASN A 129 -7.75 -8.53 -3.95
CA ASN A 129 -7.18 -9.74 -3.34
C ASN A 129 -6.78 -9.56 -1.87
N ALA A 130 -6.74 -8.33 -1.37
CA ALA A 130 -6.57 -8.04 0.05
C ALA A 130 -7.84 -8.29 0.88
N LEU A 131 -9.03 -8.21 0.27
CA LEU A 131 -10.32 -8.34 0.96
C LEU A 131 -10.79 -9.79 1.18
N ILE A 132 -10.12 -10.79 0.61
CA ILE A 132 -10.65 -12.17 0.50
C ILE A 132 -10.76 -12.92 1.86
N PHE A 133 -10.37 -12.34 3.00
CA PHE A 133 -10.48 -12.98 4.32
C PHE A 133 -11.48 -12.34 5.30
N ILE A 134 -12.49 -11.59 4.82
CA ILE A 134 -13.65 -11.23 5.65
C ILE A 134 -14.84 -12.21 5.47
N LEU A 135 -14.67 -13.28 4.70
CA LEU A 135 -15.64 -14.40 4.62
C LEU A 135 -14.97 -15.75 4.87
#